data_AF-A0A1V3X2I9-F1
#
_entry.id   AF-A0A1V3X2I9-F1
#
_cell.length_a   1.000
_cell.length_b   1.000
_cell.length_c   1.000
_cell.angle_alpha   90.00
_cell.angle_beta   90.00
_cell.angle_gamma   90.00
#
_symmetry.space_group_name_H-M   'P 1'
#
loop_
_entity.id
_entity.type
_entity.pdbx_description
1 polymer ?
#
loop_
_entity_poly.entity_id
_entity_poly.type
_entity_poly.pdbx_seq_one_letter_code
_entity_poly.pdbx_strand_id
1 'polypeptide(L)'
;MRNDAGMRCDVAREELSARLDGERPQMLAQQVDAHLESCRRCRAWLIGAAAQSRRFAAVDAGRGPDLADRIMASARVAPTPRYRRWLHIVGPRHWQWCLIAVGMFQIAIAAAQISGINFGIMPRHKPDAMMHGEHLLHESTAWLLALGLAMIVAAVWSSAALGVGAIAGTYSLALVGYVAVDAWRGEVTAARIASHVPVLAGTVFALLVARDRTGRRRHSRPRPNPRRPSGPRRWRTVGATGICGRSTVLRQPVVCRASVAV
;
A
#
# COMPACT_ATOMS: atom_id res chain seq x y z
N MET A 1 2.43 -20.22 40.73
CA MET A 1 3.42 -20.34 39.63
C MET A 1 3.89 -21.77 39.66
N ARG A 2 3.39 -22.64 38.78
CA ARG A 2 3.87 -24.03 38.68
C ARG A 2 4.71 -24.14 37.42
N ASN A 3 6.00 -24.41 37.62
CA ASN A 3 6.97 -24.83 36.62
C ASN A 3 6.89 -26.35 36.59
N ASP A 4 6.05 -26.92 35.73
CA ASP A 4 6.01 -28.37 35.54
C ASP A 4 6.87 -28.69 34.30
N ALA A 5 8.14 -29.07 34.54
CA ALA A 5 9.11 -29.81 33.69
C ALA A 5 9.21 -29.57 32.16
N GLY A 6 8.64 -28.50 31.60
CA GLY A 6 8.76 -28.11 30.20
C GLY A 6 8.69 -26.59 30.06
N MET A 7 9.25 -26.06 28.97
CA MET A 7 9.35 -24.63 28.56
C MET A 7 8.58 -23.62 29.45
N ARG A 8 9.27 -22.60 29.96
CA ARG A 8 8.63 -21.56 30.78
C ARG A 8 7.67 -20.70 29.96
N CYS A 9 6.54 -20.29 30.56
CA CYS A 9 5.50 -19.54 29.86
C CYS A 9 5.94 -18.15 29.34
N ASP A 10 6.94 -17.53 29.95
CA ASP A 10 7.60 -16.30 29.46
C ASP A 10 8.25 -16.54 28.10
N VAL A 11 9.07 -17.58 28.01
CA VAL A 11 9.77 -17.98 26.77
C VAL A 11 8.77 -18.37 25.68
N ALA A 12 7.75 -19.17 26.04
CA ALA A 12 6.70 -19.54 25.10
C ALA A 12 5.96 -18.32 24.53
N ARG A 13 5.70 -17.29 25.34
CA ARG A 13 5.03 -16.06 24.87
C ARG A 13 5.93 -15.19 24.00
N GLU A 14 7.22 -15.14 24.30
CA GLU A 14 8.19 -14.40 23.49
C GLU A 14 8.30 -15.01 22.09
N GLU A 15 8.46 -16.33 21.99
CA GLU A 15 8.47 -17.04 20.71
C GLU A 15 7.15 -16.89 19.95
N LEU A 16 6.00 -16.95 20.63
CA LEU A 16 4.70 -16.74 20.00
C LEU A 16 4.50 -15.28 19.53
N SER A 17 5.06 -14.30 20.24
CA SER A 17 5.07 -12.90 19.81
C SER A 17 5.92 -12.74 18.55
N ALA A 18 7.14 -13.29 18.56
CA ALA A 18 8.03 -13.27 17.39
C ALA A 18 7.34 -13.89 16.16
N ARG A 19 6.63 -15.02 16.33
CA ARG A 19 5.82 -15.62 15.26
C ARG A 19 4.70 -14.71 14.75
N LEU A 20 3.99 -14.00 15.64
CA LEU A 20 2.92 -13.06 15.24
C LEU A 20 3.48 -11.87 14.46
N ASP A 21 4.67 -11.40 14.80
CA ASP A 21 5.35 -10.28 14.14
C ASP A 21 6.11 -10.70 12.87
N GLY A 22 6.17 -12.01 12.57
CA GLY A 22 6.89 -12.56 11.42
C GLY A 22 8.41 -12.57 11.59
N GLU A 23 8.91 -12.46 12.83
CA GLU A 23 10.32 -12.55 13.17
C GLU A 23 10.82 -14.00 13.13
N ARG A 24 12.14 -14.18 13.04
CA ARG A 24 12.75 -15.52 12.99
C ARG A 24 12.62 -16.19 14.36
N PRO A 25 12.02 -17.40 14.44
CA PRO A 25 11.91 -18.11 15.70
C PRO A 25 13.29 -18.53 16.20
N GLN A 26 13.54 -18.42 17.50
CA GLN A 26 14.79 -18.89 18.12
C GLN A 26 14.66 -20.34 18.59
N MET A 27 13.43 -20.80 18.81
CA MET A 27 13.11 -22.15 19.26
C MET A 27 12.40 -22.96 18.16
N LEU A 28 12.52 -24.30 18.23
CA LEU A 28 11.80 -25.19 17.31
C LEU A 28 10.29 -25.03 17.46
N ALA A 29 9.60 -25.08 16.31
CA ALA A 29 8.14 -25.00 16.23
C ALA A 29 7.45 -25.93 17.24
N GLN A 30 7.86 -27.19 17.18
CA GLN A 30 7.35 -28.33 17.93
C GLN A 30 7.41 -28.15 19.46
N GLN A 31 8.44 -27.47 19.99
CA GLN A 31 8.58 -27.29 21.44
C GLN A 31 7.54 -26.31 21.99
N VAL A 32 7.27 -25.24 21.24
CA VAL A 32 6.24 -24.26 21.60
C VAL A 32 4.85 -24.87 21.43
N ASP A 33 4.66 -25.71 20.41
CA ASP A 33 3.37 -26.36 20.14
C ASP A 33 3.03 -27.39 21.23
N ALA A 34 4.01 -28.19 21.68
CA ALA A 34 3.86 -29.07 22.85
C ALA A 34 3.52 -28.29 24.14
N HIS A 35 4.08 -27.09 24.30
CA HIS A 35 3.70 -26.19 25.41
C HIS A 35 2.27 -25.66 25.27
N LEU A 36 1.79 -25.39 24.05
CA LEU A 36 0.42 -24.96 23.82
C LEU A 36 -0.59 -26.07 24.16
N GLU A 37 -0.28 -27.33 23.87
CA GLU A 37 -1.14 -28.46 24.23
C GLU A 37 -1.36 -28.53 25.75
N SER A 38 -0.29 -28.41 26.52
CA SER A 38 -0.32 -28.49 28.00
C SER A 38 -0.77 -27.21 28.70
N CYS A 39 -0.53 -26.01 28.14
CA CYS A 39 -0.76 -24.74 28.82
C CYS A 39 -1.96 -23.95 28.28
N ARG A 40 -3.11 -24.05 28.97
CA ARG A 40 -4.33 -23.26 28.65
C ARG A 40 -4.11 -21.75 28.71
N ARG A 41 -3.21 -21.26 29.58
CA ARG A 41 -2.94 -19.82 29.75
C ARG A 41 -2.21 -19.22 28.53
N CYS A 42 -1.29 -19.96 27.94
CA CYS A 42 -0.58 -19.54 26.73
C CYS A 42 -1.51 -19.59 25.50
N ARG A 43 -2.40 -20.60 25.40
CA ARG A 43 -3.46 -20.64 24.38
C ARG A 43 -4.39 -19.43 24.44
N ALA A 44 -4.92 -19.11 25.62
CA ALA A 44 -5.80 -17.96 25.80
C ALA A 44 -5.10 -16.63 25.46
N TRP A 45 -3.83 -16.50 25.84
CA TRP A 45 -3.02 -15.33 25.50
C TRP A 45 -2.83 -15.20 23.98
N LEU A 46 -2.50 -16.28 23.27
CA LEU A 46 -2.30 -16.27 21.82
C LEU A 46 -3.57 -15.84 21.07
N ILE A 47 -4.74 -16.34 21.46
CA ILE A 47 -6.02 -15.95 20.87
C ILE A 47 -6.26 -14.44 21.07
N GLY A 48 -6.02 -13.92 22.27
CA GLY A 48 -6.17 -12.50 22.58
C GLY A 48 -5.18 -11.63 21.80
N ALA A 49 -3.92 -12.03 21.73
CA ALA A 49 -2.87 -11.32 20.99
C ALA A 49 -3.16 -11.29 19.48
N ALA A 50 -3.58 -12.41 18.90
CA ALA A 50 -3.96 -12.50 17.50
C ALA A 50 -5.21 -11.66 17.19
N ALA A 51 -6.21 -11.65 18.08
CA ALA A 51 -7.40 -10.80 17.93
C ALA A 51 -7.03 -9.31 17.97
N GLN A 52 -6.16 -8.90 18.89
CA GLN A 52 -5.69 -7.53 18.99
C GLN A 52 -4.85 -7.11 17.77
N SER A 53 -3.98 -8.01 17.29
CA SER A 53 -3.18 -7.78 16.08
C SER A 53 -4.08 -7.58 14.85
N ARG A 54 -5.15 -8.39 14.71
CA ARG A 54 -6.17 -8.20 13.66
C ARG A 54 -6.90 -6.88 13.79
N ARG A 55 -7.26 -6.44 15.01
CA ARG A 55 -7.89 -5.13 15.23
C ARG A 55 -6.98 -4.00 14.76
N PHE A 56 -5.71 -4.03 15.14
CA PHE A 56 -4.74 -3.02 14.68
C PHE A 56 -4.50 -3.08 13.18
N ALA A 57 -4.44 -4.26 12.57
CA ALA A 57 -4.34 -4.41 11.13
C ALA A 57 -5.58 -3.91 10.37
N ALA A 58 -6.75 -3.97 11.01
CA ALA A 58 -8.01 -3.45 10.48
C ALA A 58 -8.23 -1.95 10.74
N VAL A 59 -7.38 -1.30 11.55
CA VAL A 59 -7.40 0.16 11.68
C VAL A 59 -6.87 0.73 10.37
N ASP A 60 -7.80 1.14 9.51
CA ASP A 60 -7.46 2.01 8.39
C ASP A 60 -6.87 3.30 8.96
N ALA A 61 -5.65 3.61 8.55
CA ALA A 61 -5.07 4.93 8.75
C ALA A 61 -5.91 5.90 7.90
N GLY A 62 -7.01 6.37 8.48
CA GLY A 62 -7.95 7.27 7.83
C GLY A 62 -7.20 8.45 7.22
N ARG A 63 -7.86 9.08 6.24
CA ARG A 63 -7.37 10.24 5.47
C ARG A 63 -7.27 11.50 6.34
N GLY A 64 -6.54 11.42 7.45
CA GLY A 64 -6.27 12.52 8.36
C GLY A 64 -5.27 13.49 7.75
N PRO A 65 -5.29 14.76 8.20
CA PRO A 65 -4.28 15.74 7.77
C PRO A 65 -2.89 15.24 8.13
N ASP A 66 -1.94 15.37 7.19
CA ASP A 66 -0.56 14.95 7.41
C ASP A 66 0.08 15.83 8.49
N LEU A 67 0.25 15.28 9.70
CA LEU A 67 0.87 15.95 10.84
C LEU A 67 2.38 15.67 10.91
N ALA A 68 2.94 14.89 9.99
CA ALA A 68 4.33 14.47 10.06
C ALA A 68 5.27 15.66 10.11
N ASP A 69 5.00 16.71 9.31
CA ASP A 69 5.81 17.93 9.30
C ASP A 69 5.74 18.69 10.63
N ARG A 70 4.56 18.75 11.26
CA ARG A 70 4.40 19.39 12.58
C ARG A 70 5.13 18.63 13.68
N ILE A 71 5.08 17.30 13.65
CA ILE A 71 5.75 16.42 14.62
C ILE A 71 7.28 16.44 14.42
N MET A 72 7.75 16.47 13.17
CA MET A 72 9.18 16.53 12.87
C MET A 72 9.76 17.91 13.17
N ALA A 73 8.99 18.97 12.94
CA ALA A 73 9.34 20.33 13.34
C ALA A 73 9.42 20.46 14.87
N SER A 74 8.47 19.89 15.61
CA SER A 74 8.54 19.85 17.08
C SER A 74 9.69 18.98 17.59
N ALA A 75 10.06 17.92 16.85
CA ALA A 75 11.20 17.05 17.16
C ALA A 75 12.56 17.60 16.70
N ARG A 76 12.63 18.81 16.11
CA ARG A 76 13.86 19.46 15.59
C ARG A 76 14.69 18.58 14.65
N VAL A 77 14.05 17.69 13.89
CA VAL A 77 14.73 16.92 12.86
C VAL A 77 14.93 17.81 11.63
N ALA A 78 16.13 17.84 11.06
CA ALA A 78 16.48 18.71 9.94
C ALA A 78 15.44 18.63 8.81
N PRO A 79 15.01 19.76 8.22
CA PRO A 79 13.98 19.77 7.18
C PRO A 79 14.42 18.97 5.95
N THR A 80 13.46 18.30 5.31
CA THR A 80 13.69 17.70 3.99
C THR A 80 14.07 18.78 2.95
N PRO A 81 14.89 18.44 1.94
CA PRO A 81 15.36 19.41 0.93
C PRO A 81 14.22 20.15 0.21
N ARG A 82 14.42 21.43 -0.14
CA ARG A 82 13.40 22.30 -0.76
C ARG A 82 12.74 21.73 -2.03
N TYR A 83 13.47 21.00 -2.87
CA TYR A 83 12.90 20.35 -4.08
C TYR A 83 11.82 19.31 -3.73
N ARG A 84 11.97 18.63 -2.59
CA ARG A 84 11.01 17.65 -2.07
C ARG A 84 9.73 18.29 -1.56
N ARG A 85 9.81 19.55 -1.11
CA ARG A 85 8.68 20.36 -0.66
C ARG A 85 7.84 20.86 -1.84
N TRP A 86 8.49 21.30 -2.92
CA TRP A 86 7.78 21.75 -4.12
C TRP A 86 6.91 20.65 -4.74
N LEU A 87 7.44 19.43 -4.85
CA LEU A 87 6.69 18.24 -5.28
C LEU A 87 5.51 17.85 -4.37
N HIS A 88 5.53 18.25 -3.09
CA HIS A 88 4.44 18.01 -2.14
C HIS A 88 3.36 19.10 -2.15
N ILE A 89 3.73 20.34 -2.48
CA ILE A 89 2.83 21.51 -2.54
C ILE A 89 1.89 21.40 -3.75
N VAL A 90 2.40 20.90 -4.87
CA VAL A 90 1.53 20.44 -5.95
C VAL A 90 0.97 19.10 -5.49
N GLY A 91 -0.17 19.11 -4.80
CA GLY A 91 -0.63 17.95 -4.02
C GLY A 91 -0.85 16.70 -4.90
N PRO A 92 -0.64 15.46 -4.40
CA PRO A 92 -0.56 14.22 -5.19
C PRO A 92 -1.75 13.92 -6.11
N ARG A 93 -2.86 14.66 -5.99
CA ARG A 93 -4.00 14.64 -6.91
C ARG A 93 -3.68 15.21 -8.29
N HIS A 94 -2.82 16.23 -8.41
CA HIS A 94 -2.59 16.88 -9.70
C HIS A 94 -1.88 15.95 -10.70
N TRP A 95 -0.87 15.17 -10.28
CA TRP A 95 -0.22 14.18 -11.15
C TRP A 95 -1.18 13.08 -11.59
N GLN A 96 -2.13 12.70 -10.75
CA GLN A 96 -3.19 11.74 -11.11
C GLN A 96 -4.10 12.33 -12.18
N TRP A 97 -4.52 13.58 -12.04
CA TRP A 97 -5.31 14.27 -13.06
C TRP A 97 -4.56 14.47 -14.37
N CYS A 98 -3.26 14.81 -14.32
CA CYS A 98 -2.42 14.88 -15.51
C CYS A 98 -2.31 13.51 -16.22
N LEU A 99 -2.12 12.43 -15.45
CA LEU A 99 -2.04 11.08 -16.02
C LEU A 99 -3.38 10.65 -16.65
N ILE A 100 -4.52 10.97 -16.01
CA ILE A 100 -5.85 10.74 -16.57
C ILE A 100 -6.04 11.55 -17.85
N ALA A 101 -5.70 12.83 -17.85
CA ALA A 101 -5.83 13.70 -19.01
C ALA A 101 -5.01 13.18 -20.21
N VAL A 102 -3.76 12.75 -19.97
CA VAL A 102 -2.91 12.14 -21.00
C VAL A 102 -3.48 10.81 -21.49
N GLY A 103 -3.99 9.96 -20.60
CA GLY A 103 -4.65 8.71 -20.97
C GLY A 103 -5.89 8.94 -21.83
N MET A 104 -6.76 9.87 -21.43
CA MET A 104 -7.94 10.28 -22.21
C MET A 104 -7.57 10.84 -23.57
N PHE A 105 -6.50 11.64 -23.65
CA PHE A 105 -6.02 12.19 -24.92
C PHE A 105 -5.53 11.08 -25.87
N GLN A 106 -4.82 10.06 -25.37
CA GLN A 106 -4.42 8.91 -26.20
C GLN A 106 -5.62 8.08 -26.68
N ILE A 107 -6.62 7.86 -25.82
CA ILE A 107 -7.87 7.20 -26.20
C ILE A 107 -8.59 8.00 -27.29
N ALA A 108 -8.63 9.33 -27.18
CA ALA A 108 -9.24 10.19 -28.18
C ALA A 108 -8.52 10.12 -29.54
N ILE A 109 -7.18 10.06 -29.54
CA ILE A 109 -6.40 9.85 -30.78
C ILE A 109 -6.70 8.48 -31.38
N ALA A 110 -6.70 7.42 -30.57
CA ALA A 110 -7.03 6.08 -31.04
C ALA A 110 -8.45 6.01 -31.63
N ALA A 111 -9.42 6.64 -30.97
CA ALA A 111 -10.81 6.73 -31.45
C ALA A 111 -10.92 7.51 -32.77
N ALA A 112 -10.16 8.61 -32.93
CA ALA A 112 -10.12 9.38 -34.17
C ALA A 112 -9.50 8.60 -35.34
N GLN A 113 -8.49 7.76 -35.07
CA GLN A 113 -7.89 6.87 -36.06
C GLN A 113 -8.85 5.76 -36.49
N ILE A 114 -9.60 5.17 -35.55
CA ILE A 114 -10.63 4.15 -35.83
C ILE A 114 -11.80 4.73 -36.65
N SER A 115 -12.16 6.00 -36.44
CA SER A 115 -13.23 6.66 -37.19
C SER A 115 -12.82 7.13 -38.60
N GLY A 116 -11.60 6.82 -39.05
CA GLY A 116 -11.12 7.16 -40.38
C GLY A 116 -10.64 8.61 -40.56
N ILE A 117 -10.50 9.36 -39.45
CA ILE A 117 -9.93 10.72 -39.49
C ILE A 117 -8.41 10.59 -39.59
N ASN A 118 -7.92 10.50 -40.83
CA ASN A 118 -6.49 10.48 -41.11
C ASN A 118 -5.91 11.88 -40.91
N PHE A 119 -5.00 12.03 -39.95
CA PHE A 119 -4.12 13.20 -39.82
C PHE A 119 -3.10 13.23 -40.98
N GLY A 120 -3.54 13.38 -42.23
CA GLY A 120 -2.71 13.82 -43.38
C GLY A 120 -1.33 13.18 -43.64
N ILE A 121 -0.99 12.00 -43.11
CA ILE A 121 0.38 11.45 -43.11
C ILE A 121 0.61 10.36 -44.18
N MET A 122 -0.38 10.00 -44.99
CA MET A 122 -0.20 9.01 -46.07
C MET A 122 0.03 9.69 -47.43
N PRO A 123 1.22 9.54 -48.05
CA PRO A 123 1.42 9.87 -49.45
C PRO A 123 0.46 9.02 -50.28
N ARG A 124 -0.35 9.66 -51.12
CA ARG A 124 -1.40 9.01 -51.91
C ARG A 124 -0.87 8.15 -53.07
N HIS A 125 0.23 7.41 -52.97
CA HIS A 125 0.82 6.69 -54.12
C HIS A 125 1.21 5.25 -53.74
N LYS A 126 0.27 4.30 -53.85
CA LYS A 126 0.41 2.89 -54.34
C LYS A 126 -0.81 2.01 -53.93
N PRO A 127 -1.60 1.46 -54.88
CA PRO A 127 -2.81 0.65 -54.61
C PRO A 127 -2.57 -0.67 -53.85
N ASP A 128 -1.34 -1.13 -53.79
CA ASP A 128 -0.88 -2.41 -53.26
C ASP A 128 -0.40 -2.33 -51.79
N ALA A 129 -0.25 -1.13 -51.23
CA ALA A 129 0.14 -0.90 -49.82
C ALA A 129 -1.04 -0.75 -48.84
N MET A 130 -2.28 -0.68 -49.35
CA MET A 130 -3.47 -0.36 -48.56
C MET A 130 -3.90 -1.50 -47.62
N MET A 131 -3.79 -2.76 -48.07
CA MET A 131 -4.14 -3.96 -47.27
C MET A 131 -3.18 -4.22 -46.10
N HIS A 132 -1.88 -3.90 -46.23
CA HIS A 132 -0.91 -4.03 -45.12
C HIS A 132 -0.93 -2.82 -44.19
N GLY A 133 -1.29 -1.64 -44.70
CA GLY A 133 -1.45 -0.43 -43.90
C GLY A 133 -2.61 -0.51 -42.91
N GLU A 134 -3.77 -1.02 -43.32
CA GLU A 134 -4.94 -1.12 -42.44
C GLU A 134 -4.71 -2.06 -41.24
N HIS A 135 -4.09 -3.22 -41.47
CA HIS A 135 -3.76 -4.15 -40.37
C HIS A 135 -2.76 -3.56 -39.35
N LEU A 136 -1.71 -2.85 -39.80
CA LEU A 136 -0.75 -2.17 -38.93
C LEU A 136 -1.38 -0.97 -38.19
N LEU A 137 -2.36 -0.30 -38.80
CA LEU A 137 -3.12 0.77 -38.16
C LEU A 137 -4.05 0.23 -37.08
N HIS A 138 -4.73 -0.91 -37.30
CA HIS A 138 -5.56 -1.55 -36.28
C HIS A 138 -4.74 -2.09 -35.09
N GLU A 139 -3.54 -2.61 -35.34
CA GLU A 139 -2.65 -3.09 -34.29
C GLU A 139 -2.07 -1.93 -33.44
N SER A 140 -1.61 -0.86 -34.10
CA SER A 140 -1.05 0.31 -33.42
C SER A 140 -2.10 1.13 -32.66
N THR A 141 -3.32 1.24 -33.19
CA THR A 141 -4.46 1.86 -32.47
C THR A 141 -4.89 1.07 -31.25
N ALA A 142 -4.91 -0.27 -31.32
CA ALA A 142 -5.19 -1.13 -30.18
C ALA A 142 -4.15 -0.93 -29.06
N TRP A 143 -2.88 -0.79 -29.43
CA TRP A 143 -1.80 -0.51 -28.47
C TRP A 143 -1.93 0.87 -27.79
N LEU A 144 -2.23 1.93 -28.57
CA LEU A 144 -2.50 3.27 -28.05
C LEU A 144 -3.70 3.29 -27.09
N LEU A 145 -4.78 2.59 -27.45
CA LEU A 145 -5.97 2.45 -26.61
C LEU A 145 -5.63 1.74 -25.29
N ALA A 146 -4.89 0.64 -25.36
CA ALA A 146 -4.47 -0.14 -24.18
C ALA A 146 -3.57 0.68 -23.24
N LEU A 147 -2.58 1.40 -23.76
CA LEU A 147 -1.74 2.30 -22.98
C LEU A 147 -2.54 3.45 -22.35
N GLY A 148 -3.47 4.04 -23.11
CA GLY A 148 -4.44 5.03 -22.64
C GLY A 148 -5.20 4.57 -21.39
N LEU A 149 -5.82 3.39 -21.50
CA LEU A 149 -6.55 2.74 -20.40
C LEU A 149 -5.63 2.41 -19.22
N ALA A 150 -4.44 1.85 -19.48
CA ALA A 150 -3.49 1.49 -18.44
C ALA A 150 -3.04 2.72 -17.61
N MET A 151 -2.86 3.88 -18.24
CA MET A 151 -2.55 5.13 -17.54
C MET A 151 -3.71 5.59 -16.64
N ILE A 152 -4.96 5.52 -17.10
CA ILE A 152 -6.14 5.86 -16.29
C ILE A 152 -6.26 4.90 -15.10
N VAL A 153 -6.11 3.60 -15.34
CA VAL A 153 -6.11 2.58 -14.28
C VAL A 153 -4.98 2.83 -13.28
N ALA A 154 -3.77 3.18 -13.74
CA ALA A 154 -2.65 3.52 -12.86
C ALA A 154 -2.90 4.78 -12.01
N ALA A 155 -3.65 5.75 -12.53
CA ALA A 155 -4.02 6.95 -11.79
C ALA A 155 -4.99 6.65 -10.63
N VAL A 156 -5.98 5.78 -10.88
CA VAL A 156 -6.99 5.35 -9.90
C VAL A 156 -6.38 4.34 -8.91
N TRP A 157 -5.72 3.32 -9.42
CA TRP A 157 -5.00 2.30 -8.67
C TRP A 157 -3.50 2.55 -8.73
N SER A 158 -3.03 3.43 -7.85
CA SER A 158 -1.59 3.74 -7.67
C SER A 158 -0.69 2.52 -7.40
N SER A 159 -1.23 1.30 -7.26
CA SER A 159 -0.47 0.03 -7.16
C SER A 159 0.04 -0.40 -8.50
N ALA A 160 -0.77 -0.19 -9.53
CA ALA A 160 -0.45 -0.51 -10.90
C ALA A 160 0.55 0.50 -11.50
N ALA A 161 0.69 1.71 -10.93
CA ALA A 161 1.55 2.77 -11.47
C ALA A 161 3.03 2.37 -11.65
N LEU A 162 3.58 1.53 -10.77
CA LEU A 162 4.94 1.00 -10.94
C LEU A 162 5.04 0.06 -12.15
N GLY A 163 4.07 -0.83 -12.31
CA GLY A 163 4.03 -1.77 -13.44
C GLY A 163 3.79 -1.06 -14.76
N VAL A 164 2.80 -0.15 -14.80
CA VAL A 164 2.51 0.68 -15.96
C VAL A 164 3.69 1.59 -16.31
N GLY A 165 4.35 2.19 -15.31
CA GLY A 165 5.56 2.98 -15.52
C GLY A 165 6.73 2.17 -16.07
N ALA A 166 6.91 0.91 -15.66
CA ALA A 166 7.95 0.04 -16.18
C ALA A 166 7.70 -0.34 -17.65
N ILE A 167 6.46 -0.74 -17.98
CA ILE A 167 6.08 -1.11 -19.36
C ILE A 167 6.15 0.11 -20.29
N ALA A 168 5.50 1.21 -19.90
CA ALA A 168 5.50 2.44 -20.68
C ALA A 168 6.91 3.05 -20.80
N GLY A 169 7.74 2.89 -19.77
CA GLY A 169 9.15 3.29 -19.78
C GLY A 169 9.98 2.52 -20.81
N THR A 170 9.90 1.20 -20.82
CA THR A 170 10.61 0.36 -21.80
C THR A 170 10.13 0.67 -23.23
N TYR A 171 8.81 0.79 -23.42
CA TYR A 171 8.23 1.20 -24.70
C TYR A 171 8.75 2.56 -25.15
N SER A 172 8.74 3.55 -24.26
CA SER A 172 9.26 4.91 -24.53
C SER A 172 10.73 4.92 -24.91
N LEU A 173 11.56 4.11 -24.24
CA LEU A 173 12.99 4.01 -24.55
C LEU A 173 13.22 3.46 -25.96
N ALA A 174 12.54 2.37 -26.31
CA ALA A 174 12.62 1.79 -27.64
C ALA A 174 12.15 2.78 -28.72
N LEU A 175 11.03 3.44 -28.46
CA LEU A 175 10.43 4.44 -29.36
C LEU A 175 11.37 5.62 -29.63
N VAL A 176 12.01 6.17 -28.59
CA VAL A 176 13.01 7.23 -28.74
C VAL A 176 14.22 6.75 -29.56
N GLY A 177 14.65 5.50 -29.37
CA GLY A 177 15.69 4.88 -30.18
C GLY A 177 15.33 4.83 -31.67
N TYR A 178 14.14 4.36 -32.01
CA TYR A 178 13.66 4.34 -33.40
C TYR A 178 13.58 5.74 -34.00
N VAL A 179 13.00 6.71 -33.27
CA VAL A 179 12.90 8.10 -33.75
C VAL A 179 14.30 8.72 -33.96
N ALA A 180 15.27 8.43 -33.10
CA ALA A 180 16.64 8.90 -33.26
C ALA A 180 17.32 8.32 -34.51
N VAL A 181 17.13 7.03 -34.77
CA VAL A 181 17.66 6.36 -35.97
C VAL A 181 17.04 6.95 -37.24
N ASP A 182 15.72 7.10 -37.28
CA ASP A 182 15.03 7.69 -38.43
C ASP A 182 15.46 9.16 -38.63
N ALA A 183 15.67 9.90 -37.53
CA ALA A 183 16.08 11.30 -37.58
C ALA A 183 17.49 11.45 -38.14
N TRP A 184 18.41 10.56 -37.78
CA TRP A 184 19.74 10.49 -38.38
C TRP A 184 19.71 10.14 -39.86
N ARG A 185 18.70 9.39 -40.32
CA ARG A 185 18.48 9.08 -41.74
C ARG A 185 17.75 10.19 -42.50
N GLY A 186 17.30 11.25 -41.82
CA GLY A 186 16.53 12.34 -42.42
C GLY A 186 15.08 11.99 -42.77
N GLU A 187 14.56 10.88 -42.24
CA GLU A 187 13.25 10.32 -42.60
C GLU A 187 12.11 10.77 -41.66
N VAL A 188 12.36 11.76 -40.78
CA VAL A 188 11.42 12.14 -39.71
C VAL A 188 10.76 13.49 -39.97
N THR A 189 9.43 13.47 -40.00
CA THR A 189 8.63 14.70 -40.03
C THR A 189 8.41 15.24 -38.61
N ALA A 190 8.27 16.56 -38.47
CA ALA A 190 7.94 17.18 -37.18
C ALA A 190 6.62 16.65 -36.59
N ALA A 191 5.65 16.30 -37.44
CA ALA A 191 4.40 15.66 -37.05
C ALA A 191 4.62 14.26 -36.42
N ARG A 192 5.53 13.46 -36.97
CA ARG A 192 5.93 12.16 -36.40
C ARG A 192 6.59 12.34 -35.03
N ILE A 193 7.38 13.38 -34.79
CA ILE A 193 7.97 13.60 -33.46
C ILE A 193 6.86 14.00 -32.47
N ALA A 194 5.96 14.90 -32.86
CA ALA A 194 4.90 15.41 -32.01
C ALA A 194 3.92 14.31 -31.54
N SER A 195 3.64 13.29 -32.37
CA SER A 195 2.74 12.19 -32.02
C SER A 195 3.23 11.30 -30.88
N HIS A 196 4.54 11.31 -30.58
CA HIS A 196 5.14 10.50 -29.51
C HIS A 196 5.26 11.25 -28.17
N VAL A 197 5.02 12.56 -28.15
CA VAL A 197 5.07 13.37 -26.92
C VAL A 197 4.07 12.90 -25.85
N PRO A 198 2.81 12.53 -26.17
CA PRO A 198 1.85 12.09 -25.16
C PRO A 198 2.27 10.84 -24.39
N VAL A 199 2.90 9.86 -25.05
CA VAL A 199 3.34 8.62 -24.37
C VAL A 199 4.53 8.85 -23.46
N LEU A 200 5.44 9.75 -23.85
CA LEU A 200 6.56 10.17 -23.01
C LEU A 200 6.06 10.91 -21.77
N ALA A 201 5.13 11.86 -21.95
CA ALA A 201 4.51 12.59 -20.85
C ALA A 201 3.79 11.64 -19.89
N GLY A 202 3.00 10.69 -20.43
CA GLY A 202 2.30 9.67 -19.64
C GLY A 202 3.24 8.79 -18.81
N THR A 203 4.37 8.39 -19.40
CA THR A 203 5.42 7.63 -18.70
C THR A 203 6.01 8.41 -17.53
N VAL A 204 6.35 9.69 -17.75
CA VAL A 204 6.88 10.56 -16.69
C VAL A 204 5.87 10.69 -15.56
N PHE A 205 4.59 10.95 -15.87
CA PHE A 205 3.54 11.06 -14.85
C PHE A 205 3.31 9.75 -14.10
N ALA A 206 3.35 8.59 -14.77
CA ALA A 206 3.25 7.29 -14.12
C ALA A 206 4.39 7.06 -13.12
N LEU A 207 5.62 7.44 -13.47
CA LEU A 207 6.78 7.37 -12.58
C LEU A 207 6.67 8.33 -11.38
N LEU A 208 6.14 9.55 -11.60
CA LEU A 208 5.90 10.51 -10.53
C LEU A 208 4.85 9.99 -9.53
N VAL A 209 3.72 9.45 -10.03
CA VAL A 209 2.68 8.82 -9.20
C VAL A 209 3.23 7.62 -8.43
N ALA A 210 4.05 6.78 -9.06
CA ALA A 210 4.71 5.66 -8.41
C ALA A 210 5.67 6.11 -7.30
N ARG A 211 6.47 7.15 -7.56
CA ARG A 211 7.44 7.70 -6.61
C ARG A 211 6.76 8.27 -5.37
N ASP A 212 5.68 9.04 -5.54
CA ASP A 212 4.92 9.60 -4.42
C ASP A 212 4.37 8.52 -3.48
N ARG A 213 3.92 7.38 -4.04
CA ARG A 213 3.46 6.25 -3.23
C ARG A 213 4.59 5.61 -2.43
N THR A 214 5.76 5.40 -3.05
CA THR A 214 6.91 4.81 -2.35
C THR A 214 7.43 5.72 -1.23
N GLY A 215 7.35 7.04 -1.42
CA GLY A 215 7.64 8.06 -0.41
C GLY A 215 6.74 7.93 0.81
N ARG A 216 5.42 7.83 0.60
CA ARG A 216 4.44 7.59 1.68
C ARG A 216 4.70 6.28 2.43
N ARG A 217 4.91 5.16 1.72
CA ARG A 217 5.20 3.87 2.36
C ARG A 217 6.48 3.89 3.21
N ARG A 218 7.52 4.62 2.79
CA ARG A 218 8.77 4.75 3.56
C ARG A 218 8.61 5.61 4.81
N HIS A 219 7.71 6.60 4.81
CA HIS A 219 7.42 7.41 5.99
C HIS A 219 6.51 6.71 7.00
N SER A 220 5.65 5.77 6.55
CA SER A 220 4.82 4.96 7.44
C SER A 220 5.55 3.82 8.15
N ARG A 221 6.80 3.49 7.76
CA ARG A 221 7.61 2.50 8.50
C ARG A 221 8.23 3.18 9.73
N PRO A 222 7.89 2.75 10.96
CA PRO A 222 8.54 3.27 12.16
C PRO A 222 10.04 2.97 12.04
N ARG A 223 10.87 4.01 12.03
CA ARG A 223 12.32 3.81 12.17
C ARG A 223 12.57 3.25 13.58
N PRO A 224 13.35 2.17 13.73
CA PRO A 224 13.76 1.72 15.05
C PRO A 224 14.54 2.87 15.71
N ASN A 225 14.05 3.34 16.85
CA ASN A 225 14.68 4.43 17.59
C ASN A 225 15.98 3.90 18.23
N PRO A 226 17.17 4.36 17.82
CA PRO A 226 18.43 3.87 18.36
C PRO A 226 18.69 4.30 19.81
N ARG A 227 17.83 5.17 20.40
CA ARG A 227 17.98 5.69 21.77
C ARG A 227 17.09 5.04 22.81
N ARG A 228 16.38 3.96 22.49
CA ARG A 228 15.70 3.16 23.53
C ARG A 228 16.55 1.95 23.88
N PRO A 229 17.29 1.96 25.01
CA PRO A 229 17.70 0.71 25.61
C PRO A 229 16.44 -0.12 25.89
N SER A 230 16.47 -1.37 25.46
CA SER A 230 15.44 -2.39 25.72
C SER A 230 15.42 -2.72 27.22
N GLY A 231 14.89 -1.80 28.03
CA GLY A 231 14.63 -2.04 29.44
C GLY A 231 13.50 -3.06 29.60
N PRO A 232 13.55 -3.94 30.61
CA PRO A 232 12.53 -4.95 30.83
C PRO A 232 11.17 -4.27 31.04
N ARG A 233 10.25 -4.49 30.10
CA ARG A 233 8.87 -3.98 30.16
C ARG A 233 8.12 -4.73 31.26
N ARG A 234 8.08 -4.16 32.46
CA ARG A 234 7.24 -4.63 33.55
C ARG A 234 5.78 -4.31 33.21
N TRP A 235 5.08 -5.27 32.63
CA TRP A 235 3.65 -5.18 32.39
C TRP A 235 2.92 -5.03 33.72
N ARG A 236 2.31 -3.87 33.93
CA ARG A 236 1.40 -3.62 35.05
C ARG A 236 0.13 -4.42 34.75
N THR A 237 -0.04 -5.56 35.42
CA THR A 237 -1.25 -6.39 35.34
C THR A 237 -2.45 -5.54 35.76
N VAL A 238 -3.33 -5.21 34.81
CA VAL A 238 -4.66 -4.71 35.14
C VAL A 238 -5.39 -5.90 35.76
N GLY A 239 -5.64 -5.81 37.07
CA GLY A 239 -6.33 -6.83 37.83
C GLY A 239 -7.76 -6.98 37.34
N ALA A 240 -8.12 -8.19 36.93
CA ALA A 240 -9.52 -8.58 36.78
C ALA A 240 -10.13 -8.65 38.19
N THR A 241 -10.99 -7.69 38.53
CA THR A 241 -11.90 -7.81 39.67
C THR A 241 -12.89 -8.93 39.40
N GLY A 242 -12.65 -10.08 40.01
CA GLY A 242 -13.60 -11.19 40.06
C GLY A 242 -14.74 -10.86 41.00
N ILE A 243 -15.96 -10.81 40.48
CA ILE A 243 -17.19 -10.87 41.27
C ILE A 243 -17.40 -12.34 41.62
N CYS A 244 -17.06 -12.70 42.86
CA CYS A 244 -17.40 -13.99 43.45
C CYS A 244 -18.53 -13.76 44.46
N GLY A 245 -19.78 -13.89 44.02
CA GLY A 245 -20.94 -13.97 44.91
C GLY A 245 -20.95 -15.35 45.58
N ARG A 246 -20.51 -15.41 46.83
CA ARG A 246 -20.49 -16.61 47.66
C ARG A 246 -21.77 -16.66 48.48
N SER A 247 -22.64 -17.62 48.19
CA SER A 247 -23.70 -18.09 49.06
C SER A 247 -23.10 -18.69 50.33
N THR A 248 -23.51 -18.23 51.50
CA THR A 248 -23.27 -18.95 52.76
C THR A 248 -24.40 -18.66 53.74
N VAL A 249 -25.23 -19.69 53.91
CA VAL A 249 -26.20 -19.90 54.98
C VAL A 249 -25.47 -19.92 56.33
N LEU A 250 -25.96 -19.17 57.33
CA LEU A 250 -25.76 -19.39 58.78
C LEU A 250 -26.74 -18.45 59.53
N ARG A 251 -27.91 -18.96 59.93
CA ARG A 251 -28.29 -19.22 61.34
C ARG A 251 -27.95 -18.11 62.33
N GLN A 252 -28.98 -17.37 62.78
CA GLN A 252 -29.11 -16.92 64.17
C GLN A 252 -30.59 -17.01 64.61
N PRO A 253 -30.89 -17.45 65.86
CA PRO A 253 -32.23 -17.47 66.42
C PRO A 253 -32.41 -16.40 67.51
N VAL A 254 -33.48 -15.59 67.50
CA VAL A 254 -34.01 -14.95 68.72
C VAL A 254 -35.52 -14.69 68.58
N VAL A 255 -36.29 -15.53 69.27
CA VAL A 255 -37.42 -15.24 70.20
C VAL A 255 -38.60 -14.35 69.75
N CYS A 256 -39.78 -14.97 69.84
CA CYS A 256 -41.12 -14.40 69.85
C CYS A 256 -41.33 -13.18 70.76
N ARG A 257 -42.12 -12.19 70.30
CA ARG A 257 -43.27 -11.73 71.08
C ARG A 257 -44.35 -11.07 70.21
N ALA A 258 -45.57 -11.36 70.62
CA ALA A 258 -46.84 -10.98 70.03
C ALA A 258 -47.30 -9.57 70.45
N SER A 259 -48.24 -9.02 69.67
CA SER A 259 -49.46 -8.24 70.03
C SER A 259 -49.85 -7.42 68.78
N VAL A 260 -50.92 -7.73 68.03
CA VAL A 260 -52.38 -7.63 68.31
C VAL A 260 -52.90 -6.19 68.33
N ALA A 261 -54.05 -6.03 67.64
CA ALA A 261 -55.05 -4.94 67.64
C ALA A 261 -54.76 -3.79 66.64
N VAL A 262 -55.67 -3.38 65.75
CA VAL A 262 -57.13 -3.61 65.56
C VAL A 262 -57.39 -3.71 64.06
#